data_AF-A0A821J7Z9-F1
#
_entry.id   AF-A0A821J7Z9-F1
#
_cell.length_a   1.000
_cell.length_b   1.000
_cell.length_c   1.000
_cell.angle_alpha   90.00
_cell.angle_beta   90.00
_cell.angle_gamma   90.00
#
_symmetry.space_group_name_H-M   'P 1'
#
loop_
_entity.id
_entity.type
_entity.pdbx_description
1 polymer ?
#
loop_
_entity_poly.entity_id
_entity_poly.type
_entity_poly.pdbx_seq_one_letter_code
_entity_poly.pdbx_strand_id
1 'polypeptide(L)'
;TEKGYVIYYKVVIDKPKGSFFGSISDEDPCEYLIRVNTEAQFEFPLVRIKLIQDNVLHIGSNIQGLINLGPDLLVADDKGFLYRISWDGSLHQQLTLSISTLSYTTSLSSNRVFKIHKPDLYAKYIEFSPLLNGIGIIFSDGTSGLIICETSKFEPQQCQCIVIQPSNDEKIWKTHCCVALNAIYQLLAFGSTNGQGLVYYIDELTASLQLAFKIQLSVENFP
;
A
#
# COMPACT_ATOMS: atom_id res chain seq x y z
N THR A 1 11.15 7.42 10.93
CA THR A 1 11.39 6.71 12.20
C THR A 1 12.35 5.58 11.92
N GLU A 2 13.66 5.79 12.13
CA GLU A 2 14.75 4.87 11.71
C GLU A 2 14.84 3.56 12.52
N LYS A 3 13.76 3.15 13.21
CA LYS A 3 13.80 2.02 14.15
C LYS A 3 12.72 0.95 13.93
N GLY A 4 11.93 1.02 12.85
CA GLY A 4 11.13 -0.15 12.44
C GLY A 4 10.09 -0.65 13.44
N TYR A 5 9.32 0.23 14.06
CA TYR A 5 8.27 -0.14 15.02
C TYR A 5 6.87 -0.01 14.41
N VAL A 6 6.03 -1.01 14.64
CA VAL A 6 4.57 -0.95 14.43
C VAL A 6 3.91 -0.81 15.81
N ILE A 7 3.21 0.29 16.03
CA ILE A 7 2.55 0.60 17.31
C ILE A 7 1.05 0.48 17.13
N TYR A 8 0.43 -0.34 17.98
CA TYR A 8 -0.99 -0.61 17.97
C TYR A 8 -1.67 0.24 19.04
N TYR A 9 -2.77 0.88 18.64
CA TYR A 9 -3.61 1.65 19.55
C TYR A 9 -5.02 1.09 19.51
N LYS A 10 -5.58 0.82 20.69
CA LYS A 10 -6.99 0.57 20.86
C LYS A 10 -7.73 1.91 20.88
N VAL A 11 -8.64 2.07 19.93
CA VAL A 11 -9.51 3.26 19.83
C VAL A 11 -10.71 3.04 20.75
N VAL A 12 -10.78 3.81 21.83
CA VAL A 12 -11.94 3.86 22.74
C VAL A 12 -12.78 5.07 22.37
N ILE A 13 -14.04 4.83 22.03
CA ILE A 13 -15.00 5.88 21.70
C ILE A 13 -15.92 6.06 22.91
N ASP A 14 -15.72 7.15 23.64
CA ASP A 14 -16.59 7.54 24.74
C ASP A 14 -17.85 8.16 24.13
N LYS A 15 -18.93 7.36 24.10
CA LYS A 15 -20.26 7.88 23.77
C LYS A 15 -20.74 8.77 24.91
N PRO A 16 -21.22 10.00 24.65
CA PRO A 16 -21.71 10.86 25.70
C PRO A 16 -22.86 10.17 26.47
N LYS A 17 -22.72 10.08 27.79
CA LYS A 17 -23.80 9.64 28.68
C LYS A 17 -24.65 10.85 29.04
N GLY A 18 -25.61 11.21 28.20
CA GLY A 18 -26.56 12.29 28.50
C GLY A 18 -27.04 13.10 27.29
N SER A 19 -28.11 13.86 27.49
CA SER A 19 -28.74 14.78 26.52
C SER A 19 -27.72 15.75 25.90
N PHE A 20 -27.94 16.06 24.62
CA PHE A 20 -27.08 16.79 23.68
C PHE A 20 -26.70 18.24 24.03
N PHE A 21 -27.05 18.73 25.23
CA PHE A 21 -26.84 20.12 25.63
C PHE A 21 -26.11 20.18 26.96
N GLY A 22 -24.81 20.45 26.91
CA GLY A 22 -23.99 20.74 28.08
C GLY A 22 -23.09 21.95 27.80
N SER A 23 -23.26 23.02 28.59
CA SER A 23 -22.38 24.19 28.59
C SER A 23 -20.95 23.79 28.96
N ILE A 24 -20.00 24.34 28.21
CA ILE A 24 -18.56 24.19 28.43
C ILE A 24 -18.21 24.80 29.80
N SER A 25 -17.63 24.02 30.70
CA SER A 25 -16.99 24.51 31.93
C SER A 25 -15.48 24.65 31.69
N ASP A 26 -14.91 25.79 32.08
CA ASP A 26 -13.52 26.21 31.87
C ASP A 26 -12.42 25.33 32.52
N GLU A 27 -12.77 24.15 33.05
CA GLU A 27 -11.82 23.23 33.71
C GLU A 27 -11.37 22.06 32.80
N ASP A 28 -11.95 21.90 31.60
CA ASP A 28 -11.51 20.88 30.63
C ASP A 28 -10.51 21.51 29.63
N PRO A 29 -9.22 21.10 29.62
CA PRO A 29 -8.18 21.70 28.76
C PRO A 29 -8.30 21.34 27.26
N CYS A 30 -9.43 20.77 26.85
CA CYS A 30 -9.69 20.37 25.48
C CYS A 30 -10.55 21.41 24.79
N GLU A 31 -9.91 22.34 24.08
CA GLU A 31 -10.59 23.26 23.15
C GLU A 31 -11.46 22.47 22.17
N TYR A 32 -12.77 22.66 22.28
CA TYR A 32 -13.76 22.01 21.44
C TYR A 32 -13.73 22.62 20.03
N LEU A 33 -13.32 21.84 19.02
CA LEU A 33 -13.50 22.23 17.62
C LEU A 33 -14.97 22.08 17.22
N ILE A 34 -15.76 23.13 17.46
CA ILE A 34 -17.12 23.23 16.94
C ILE A 34 -17.02 23.65 15.47
N ARG A 35 -17.37 22.76 14.54
CA ARG A 35 -17.67 23.19 13.15
C ARG A 35 -19.07 23.82 13.16
N VAL A 36 -19.12 25.14 13.25
CA VAL A 36 -20.34 25.91 12.99
C VAL A 36 -20.45 26.14 11.49
N ASN A 37 -21.28 25.37 10.79
CA ASN A 37 -21.70 25.73 9.43
C ASN A 37 -22.76 26.83 9.54
N THR A 38 -22.50 28.01 8.99
CA THR A 38 -23.32 29.22 9.13
C THR A 38 -24.69 29.20 8.44
N GLU A 39 -25.07 28.12 7.76
CA GLU A 39 -26.32 28.08 6.96
C GLU A 39 -27.27 26.93 7.30
N ALA A 40 -26.86 25.98 8.15
CA ALA A 40 -27.76 24.96 8.68
C ALA A 40 -27.30 24.51 10.07
N GLN A 41 -28.15 24.73 11.09
CA GLN A 41 -27.92 24.29 12.47
C GLN A 41 -28.03 22.77 12.56
N PHE A 42 -26.95 22.07 12.19
CA PHE A 42 -26.78 20.66 12.53
C PHE A 42 -25.86 20.55 13.74
N GLU A 43 -26.43 20.16 14.88
CA GLU A 43 -25.66 19.80 16.07
C GLU A 43 -25.20 18.34 15.94
N PHE A 44 -23.89 18.13 15.81
CA PHE A 44 -23.31 16.79 15.79
C PHE A 44 -22.93 16.36 17.20
N PRO A 45 -23.17 15.10 17.60
CA PRO A 45 -22.70 14.60 18.87
C PRO A 45 -21.18 14.67 18.91
N LEU A 46 -20.64 15.33 19.95
CA LEU A 46 -19.20 15.32 20.20
C LEU A 46 -18.79 13.91 20.61
N VAL A 47 -18.01 13.27 19.75
CA VAL A 47 -17.45 11.94 20.00
C VAL A 47 -16.06 12.11 20.59
N ARG A 48 -15.86 11.64 21.83
CA ARG A 48 -14.54 11.63 22.46
C ARG A 48 -13.80 10.36 22.02
N ILE A 49 -12.66 10.54 21.37
CA ILE A 49 -11.78 9.44 20.93
C ILE A 49 -10.58 9.39 21.87
N LYS A 50 -10.38 8.25 22.52
CA LYS A 50 -9.22 7.97 23.36
C LYS A 50 -8.39 6.87 22.71
N LEU A 51 -7.10 7.12 22.54
CA LEU A 51 -6.16 6.11 22.05
C LEU A 51 -5.43 5.51 23.25
N ILE A 52 -5.55 4.19 23.43
CA ILE A 52 -4.80 3.45 24.44
C ILE A 52 -3.79 2.60 23.70
N GLN A 53 -2.50 2.80 23.95
CA GLN A 53 -1.47 1.94 23.36
C GLN A 53 -1.68 0.51 23.83
N ASP A 54 -1.76 -0.42 22.89
CA ASP A 54 -2.10 -1.82 23.13
C ASP A 54 -0.86 -2.71 23.00
N ASN A 55 -0.19 -2.63 21.85
CA ASN A 55 0.99 -3.45 21.56
C ASN A 55 2.05 -2.68 20.76
N VAL A 56 3.29 -3.14 20.80
CA VAL A 56 4.41 -2.63 19.99
C VAL A 56 5.18 -3.81 19.42
N LEU A 57 5.26 -3.87 18.10
CA LEU A 57 6.08 -4.87 17.40
C LEU A 57 7.31 -4.18 16.79
N HIS A 58 8.49 -4.77 17.03
CA HIS A 58 9.74 -4.33 16.45
C HIS A 58 10.12 -5.25 15.28
N ILE A 59 10.22 -4.69 14.08
CA ILE A 59 10.58 -5.43 12.86
C ILE A 59 12.11 -5.55 12.71
N GLY A 60 12.88 -4.60 13.27
CA GLY A 60 14.35 -4.59 13.20
C GLY A 60 14.93 -3.98 11.92
N SER A 61 14.09 -3.40 11.08
CA SER A 61 14.44 -2.79 9.77
C SER A 61 13.53 -1.59 9.47
N ASN A 62 13.90 -0.75 8.51
CA ASN A 62 13.14 0.48 8.23
C ASN A 62 11.88 0.16 7.41
N ILE A 63 10.71 0.49 7.96
CA ILE A 63 9.42 0.24 7.30
C ILE A 63 9.24 1.20 6.12
N GLN A 64 8.99 0.64 4.93
CA GLN A 64 8.76 1.37 3.68
C GLN A 64 7.27 1.54 3.38
N GLY A 65 6.44 0.57 3.77
CA GLY A 65 5.02 0.58 3.47
C GLY A 65 4.23 -0.31 4.42
N LEU A 66 2.95 0.04 4.59
CA LEU A 66 2.00 -0.70 5.41
C LEU A 66 0.67 -0.77 4.67
N ILE A 67 0.13 -1.97 4.55
CA ILE A 67 -1.14 -2.25 3.87
C ILE A 67 -2.06 -3.01 4.82
N ASN A 68 -3.33 -2.67 4.82
CA ASN A 68 -4.38 -3.46 5.47
C ASN A 68 -4.85 -4.57 4.52
N LEU A 69 -4.71 -5.83 4.94
CA LEU A 69 -5.17 -7.02 4.22
C LEU A 69 -6.42 -7.64 4.87
N GLY A 70 -7.13 -6.90 5.71
CA GLY A 70 -8.33 -7.33 6.42
C GLY A 70 -8.00 -7.73 7.86
N PRO A 71 -7.85 -9.04 8.17
CA PRO A 71 -7.48 -9.51 9.50
C PRO A 71 -6.01 -9.28 9.85
N ASP A 72 -5.18 -8.96 8.86
CA ASP A 72 -3.75 -8.74 9.04
C ASP A 72 -3.29 -7.50 8.29
N LEU A 73 -2.08 -7.08 8.62
CA LEU A 73 -1.29 -6.07 7.97
C LEU A 73 -0.18 -6.72 7.14
N LEU A 74 0.14 -6.11 6.01
CA LEU A 74 1.37 -6.36 5.28
C LEU A 74 2.32 -5.20 5.51
N VAL A 75 3.53 -5.48 5.96
CA VAL A 75 4.54 -4.46 6.26
C VAL A 75 5.78 -4.73 5.42
N ALA A 76 6.12 -3.78 4.54
CA ALA A 76 7.34 -3.82 3.74
C ALA A 76 8.49 -3.16 4.49
N ASP A 77 9.68 -3.75 4.41
CA ASP A 77 10.91 -3.17 4.95
C ASP A 77 11.97 -2.87 3.87
N ASP A 78 13.08 -2.27 4.31
CA ASP A 78 14.25 -1.96 3.50
C ASP A 78 15.25 -3.13 3.36
N LYS A 79 14.92 -4.32 3.87
CA LYS A 79 15.71 -5.56 3.73
C LYS A 79 15.10 -6.55 2.74
N GLY A 80 13.97 -6.19 2.13
CA GLY A 80 13.34 -6.97 1.08
C GLY A 80 12.32 -7.99 1.59
N PHE A 81 11.79 -7.79 2.78
CA PHE A 81 10.72 -8.61 3.36
C PHE A 81 9.37 -7.89 3.33
N LEU A 82 8.32 -8.66 3.08
CA LEU A 82 6.92 -8.27 3.28
C LEU A 82 6.34 -9.13 4.40
N TYR A 83 6.29 -8.58 5.60
CA TYR A 83 5.82 -9.27 6.81
C TYR A 83 4.30 -9.30 6.87
N ARG A 84 3.73 -10.47 7.20
CA ARG A 84 2.31 -10.63 7.50
C ARG A 84 2.12 -10.59 9.02
N ILE A 85 1.42 -9.58 9.52
CA ILE A 85 1.28 -9.33 10.95
C ILE A 85 -0.19 -9.13 11.30
N SER A 86 -0.73 -9.88 12.25
CA SER A 86 -2.10 -9.71 12.71
C SER A 86 -2.30 -8.40 13.49
N TRP A 87 -3.56 -7.97 13.62
CA TRP A 87 -3.92 -6.77 14.39
C TRP A 87 -3.62 -6.87 15.89
N ASP A 88 -3.38 -8.07 16.42
CA ASP A 88 -2.94 -8.30 17.81
C ASP A 88 -1.41 -8.17 17.98
N GLY A 89 -0.67 -7.95 16.89
CA GLY A 89 0.80 -7.86 16.86
C GLY A 89 1.52 -9.20 16.63
N SER A 90 0.80 -10.29 16.37
CA SER A 90 1.38 -11.60 16.07
C SER A 90 1.99 -11.63 14.66
N LEU A 91 3.27 -12.01 14.55
CA LEU A 91 3.97 -12.14 13.26
C LEU A 91 3.77 -13.54 12.67
N HIS A 92 3.21 -13.63 11.47
CA HIS A 92 3.08 -14.87 10.70
C HIS A 92 4.32 -15.12 9.84
N GLN A 93 5.38 -15.67 10.45
CA GLN A 93 6.65 -15.92 9.77
C GLN A 93 6.50 -16.78 8.50
N GLN A 94 5.61 -17.78 8.51
CA GLN A 94 5.37 -18.67 7.35
C GLN A 94 4.73 -17.96 6.15
N LEU A 95 4.06 -16.83 6.38
CA LEU A 95 3.42 -16.00 5.36
C LEU A 95 4.26 -14.77 4.98
N THR A 96 5.48 -14.66 5.51
CA THR A 96 6.39 -13.57 5.16
C THR A 96 6.98 -13.80 3.77
N LEU A 97 6.79 -12.85 2.87
CA LEU A 97 7.36 -12.90 1.52
C LEU A 97 8.78 -12.30 1.55
N SER A 98 9.71 -12.95 0.87
CA SER A 98 11.04 -12.41 0.60
C SER A 98 11.18 -12.12 -0.90
N ILE A 99 11.48 -10.87 -1.22
CA ILE A 99 11.66 -10.38 -2.59
C ILE A 99 12.77 -11.17 -3.28
N SER A 100 13.88 -11.44 -2.58
CA SER A 100 15.00 -12.22 -3.13
C SER A 100 14.64 -13.65 -3.55
N THR A 101 13.60 -14.25 -2.94
CA THR A 101 13.16 -15.63 -3.22
C THR A 101 11.94 -15.72 -4.12
N LEU A 102 11.30 -14.58 -4.39
CA LEU A 102 10.07 -14.52 -5.18
C LEU A 102 10.34 -15.00 -6.62
N SER A 103 9.35 -15.66 -7.20
CA SER A 103 9.38 -16.05 -8.61
C SER A 103 8.96 -14.87 -9.48
N TYR A 104 9.76 -14.52 -10.48
CA TYR A 104 9.48 -13.41 -11.39
C TYR A 104 9.12 -13.92 -12.78
N THR A 105 8.16 -13.28 -13.42
CA THR A 105 7.79 -13.54 -14.81
C THR A 105 7.39 -12.24 -15.49
N THR A 106 7.31 -12.26 -16.82
CA THR A 106 6.72 -11.16 -17.59
C THR A 106 5.27 -11.47 -18.00
N SER A 107 4.81 -12.70 -17.81
CA SER A 107 3.51 -13.21 -18.23
C SER A 107 3.20 -14.49 -17.47
N LEU A 108 2.03 -14.62 -16.86
CA LEU A 108 1.67 -15.86 -16.14
C LEU A 108 1.39 -17.04 -17.09
N SER A 109 1.02 -16.78 -18.35
CA SER A 109 0.86 -17.86 -19.36
C SER A 109 2.21 -18.43 -19.84
N SER A 110 3.29 -17.69 -19.61
CA SER A 110 4.65 -18.13 -19.90
C SER A 110 5.21 -18.96 -18.74
N ASN A 111 5.63 -20.19 -19.02
CA ASN A 111 6.41 -21.00 -18.07
C ASN A 111 7.83 -20.47 -17.79
N ARG A 112 8.22 -19.32 -18.38
CA ARG A 112 9.53 -18.71 -18.16
C ARG A 112 9.50 -17.86 -16.90
N VAL A 113 9.84 -18.50 -15.79
CA VAL A 113 10.13 -17.84 -14.52
C VAL A 113 11.63 -17.58 -14.42
N PHE A 114 12.00 -16.44 -13.85
CA PHE A 114 13.38 -16.09 -13.54
C PHE A 114 13.48 -15.61 -12.08
N LYS A 115 14.71 -15.57 -11.57
CA LYS A 115 15.03 -15.03 -10.25
C LYS A 115 15.80 -13.73 -10.40
N ILE A 116 15.47 -12.74 -9.58
CA ILE A 116 16.26 -11.52 -9.49
C ILE A 116 17.30 -11.69 -8.38
N HIS A 117 18.56 -11.87 -8.76
CA HIS A 117 19.68 -11.94 -7.81
C HIS A 117 20.18 -10.54 -7.47
N LYS A 118 19.42 -9.80 -6.66
CA LYS A 118 19.81 -8.49 -6.11
C LYS A 118 19.54 -8.46 -4.60
N PRO A 119 20.58 -8.59 -3.75
CA PRO A 119 20.39 -8.70 -2.30
C PRO A 119 19.82 -7.43 -1.66
N ASP A 120 20.07 -6.27 -2.26
CA ASP A 120 19.60 -4.97 -1.76
C ASP A 120 18.26 -4.52 -2.39
N LEU A 121 17.59 -5.44 -3.09
CA LEU A 121 16.28 -5.15 -3.68
C LEU A 121 15.20 -5.25 -2.62
N TYR A 122 14.49 -4.14 -2.40
CA TYR A 122 13.38 -4.09 -1.45
C TYR A 122 12.17 -3.37 -2.05
N ALA A 123 11.00 -3.55 -1.43
CA ALA A 123 9.78 -2.86 -1.87
C ALA A 123 9.81 -1.42 -1.36
N LYS A 124 9.93 -0.46 -2.28
CA LYS A 124 9.90 0.97 -1.96
C LYS A 124 8.46 1.46 -1.79
N TYR A 125 7.55 0.99 -2.65
CA TYR A 125 6.13 1.28 -2.54
C TYR A 125 5.32 0.02 -2.82
N ILE A 126 4.22 -0.13 -2.10
CA ILE A 126 3.28 -1.23 -2.24
C ILE A 126 1.85 -0.69 -2.17
N GLU A 127 0.96 -1.27 -2.97
CA GLU A 127 -0.48 -1.03 -2.90
C GLU A 127 -1.23 -2.33 -3.16
N PHE A 128 -2.31 -2.57 -2.43
CA PHE A 128 -3.10 -3.79 -2.53
C PHE A 128 -4.49 -3.49 -3.05
N SER A 129 -4.97 -4.36 -3.94
CA SER A 129 -6.35 -4.36 -4.39
C SER A 129 -6.99 -5.71 -4.07
N PRO A 130 -8.03 -5.74 -3.22
CA PRO A 130 -8.78 -6.97 -2.93
C PRO A 130 -9.41 -7.58 -4.17
N LEU A 131 -9.90 -6.77 -5.11
CA LEU A 131 -10.54 -7.28 -6.35
C LEU A 131 -9.53 -7.91 -7.30
N LEU A 132 -8.29 -7.41 -7.33
CA LEU A 132 -7.22 -8.01 -8.12
C LEU A 132 -6.56 -9.19 -7.40
N ASN A 133 -6.82 -9.37 -6.10
CA ASN A 133 -6.07 -10.24 -5.21
C ASN A 133 -4.54 -10.10 -5.42
N GLY A 134 -4.08 -8.86 -5.54
CA GLY A 134 -2.72 -8.57 -5.98
C GLY A 134 -2.15 -7.30 -5.36
N ILE A 135 -0.82 -7.25 -5.31
CA ILE A 135 -0.05 -6.16 -4.73
C ILE A 135 0.77 -5.49 -5.84
N GLY A 136 0.40 -4.27 -6.21
CA GLY A 136 1.23 -3.40 -7.04
C GLY A 136 2.48 -3.04 -6.26
N ILE A 137 3.65 -3.21 -6.88
CA ILE A 137 4.95 -3.04 -6.22
C ILE A 137 5.88 -2.18 -7.06
N ILE A 138 6.64 -1.31 -6.39
CA ILE A 138 7.81 -0.62 -6.93
C ILE A 138 9.01 -1.01 -6.07
N PHE A 139 10.05 -1.53 -6.71
CA PHE A 139 11.30 -1.91 -6.08
C PHE A 139 12.25 -0.72 -5.93
N SER A 140 13.25 -0.87 -5.07
CA SER A 140 14.26 0.15 -4.76
C SER A 140 15.08 0.63 -5.97
N ASP A 141 15.22 -0.20 -7.01
CA ASP A 141 15.89 0.13 -8.26
C ASP A 141 14.99 0.78 -9.32
N GLY A 142 13.75 1.12 -8.93
CA GLY A 142 12.74 1.77 -9.77
C GLY A 142 11.96 0.81 -10.65
N THR A 143 12.32 -0.47 -10.67
CA THR A 143 11.54 -1.50 -11.39
C THR A 143 10.20 -1.73 -10.69
N SER A 144 9.20 -2.17 -11.42
CA SER A 144 7.84 -2.29 -10.88
C SER A 144 7.08 -3.46 -11.49
N GLY A 145 5.99 -3.82 -10.84
CA GLY A 145 5.17 -4.94 -11.26
C GLY A 145 3.97 -5.17 -10.36
N LEU A 146 3.44 -6.38 -10.47
CA LEU A 146 2.29 -6.87 -9.72
C LEU A 146 2.63 -8.23 -9.12
N ILE A 147 2.57 -8.34 -7.79
CA ILE A 147 2.61 -9.62 -7.10
C ILE A 147 1.19 -10.19 -7.10
N ILE A 148 1.02 -11.36 -7.70
CA ILE A 148 -0.22 -12.15 -7.65
C ILE A 148 0.09 -13.44 -6.94
N CYS A 149 -0.86 -13.92 -6.13
CA CYS A 149 -0.78 -15.25 -5.55
C CYS A 149 -2.04 -16.05 -5.89
N GLU A 150 -1.89 -17.37 -6.03
CA GLU A 150 -3.03 -18.26 -6.32
C GLU A 150 -4.11 -18.20 -5.24
N THR A 151 -3.71 -17.92 -4.01
CA THR A 151 -4.61 -17.80 -2.85
C THR A 151 -4.55 -16.40 -2.26
N SER A 152 -5.66 -15.98 -1.64
CA SER A 152 -5.75 -14.71 -0.90
C SER A 152 -4.94 -14.69 0.41
N LYS A 153 -4.29 -15.81 0.75
CA LYS A 153 -3.38 -15.93 1.90
C LYS A 153 -1.98 -15.41 1.61
N PHE A 154 -1.63 -15.19 0.34
CA PHE A 154 -0.29 -14.75 -0.07
C PHE A 154 0.82 -15.68 0.44
N GLU A 155 0.64 -17.00 0.29
CA GLU A 155 1.66 -17.97 0.68
C GLU A 155 2.89 -17.85 -0.25
N PRO A 156 4.14 -17.75 0.28
CA PRO A 156 5.32 -17.45 -0.54
C PRO A 156 5.54 -18.35 -1.75
N GLN A 157 5.18 -19.63 -1.64
CA GLN A 157 5.36 -20.61 -2.71
C GLN A 157 4.34 -20.45 -3.86
N GLN A 158 3.21 -19.80 -3.56
CA GLN A 158 2.10 -19.57 -4.50
C GLN A 158 2.10 -18.16 -5.08
N CYS A 159 3.10 -17.34 -4.73
CA CYS A 159 3.21 -15.96 -5.17
C CYS A 159 4.22 -15.81 -6.32
N GLN A 160 3.83 -15.04 -7.32
CA GLN A 160 4.67 -14.67 -8.45
C GLN A 160 4.58 -13.16 -8.69
N CYS A 161 5.69 -12.55 -9.09
CA CYS A 161 5.71 -11.15 -9.52
C CYS A 161 5.73 -11.05 -11.04
N ILE A 162 4.69 -10.47 -11.60
CA ILE A 162 4.65 -10.05 -13.00
C ILE A 162 5.37 -8.71 -13.09
N VAL A 163 6.57 -8.71 -13.67
CA VAL A 163 7.38 -7.50 -13.84
C VAL A 163 6.96 -6.78 -15.11
N ILE A 164 6.86 -5.46 -15.04
CA ILE A 164 6.66 -4.63 -16.23
C ILE A 164 7.89 -4.76 -17.13
N GLN A 165 7.66 -5.17 -18.38
CA GLN A 165 8.75 -5.26 -19.35
C GLN A 165 9.29 -3.87 -19.70
N PRO A 166 10.60 -3.76 -19.98
CA PRO A 166 11.15 -2.57 -20.61
C PRO A 166 10.38 -2.29 -21.90
N SER A 167 9.72 -1.13 -22.00
CA SER A 167 9.34 -0.62 -23.31
C SER A 167 10.61 -0.19 -24.06
N ASN A 168 10.52 0.02 -25.37
CA ASN A 168 11.64 0.53 -26.18
C ASN A 168 12.26 1.82 -25.61
N ASP A 169 11.54 2.56 -24.77
CA ASP A 169 12.06 3.62 -23.92
C ASP A 169 12.71 3.02 -22.64
N GLU A 170 13.88 2.37 -22.80
CA GLU A 170 14.61 1.64 -21.76
C GLU A 170 14.90 2.40 -20.45
N LYS A 171 14.66 3.72 -20.39
CA LYS A 171 14.93 4.54 -19.20
C LYS A 171 13.71 4.79 -18.32
N ILE A 172 12.48 4.72 -18.84
CA ILE A 172 11.29 5.20 -18.10
C ILE A 172 10.87 4.21 -17.01
N TRP A 173 10.92 2.91 -17.29
CA TRP A 173 10.49 1.87 -16.34
C TRP A 173 11.35 1.74 -15.08
N LYS A 174 12.53 2.38 -15.02
CA LYS A 174 13.39 2.49 -13.83
C LYS A 174 13.17 3.79 -13.03
N THR A 175 12.15 4.56 -13.38
CA THR A 175 11.87 5.86 -12.73
C THR A 175 10.57 5.86 -11.96
N HIS A 176 9.90 4.72 -11.80
CA HIS A 176 8.64 4.66 -11.06
C HIS A 176 8.86 5.03 -9.59
N CYS A 177 7.99 5.89 -9.06
CA CYS A 177 8.08 6.44 -7.72
C CYS A 177 6.77 6.40 -6.93
N CYS A 178 5.64 6.08 -7.56
CA CYS A 178 4.38 5.82 -6.86
C CYS A 178 3.51 4.89 -7.71
N VAL A 179 2.66 4.13 -7.05
CA VAL A 179 1.74 3.16 -7.65
C VAL A 179 0.33 3.45 -7.15
N ALA A 180 -0.66 3.20 -8.00
CA ALA A 180 -2.08 3.25 -7.68
C ALA A 180 -2.83 2.14 -8.43
N LEU A 181 -3.79 1.48 -7.77
CA LEU A 181 -4.57 0.39 -8.34
C LEU A 181 -6.04 0.79 -8.51
N ASN A 182 -6.56 0.70 -9.72
CA ASN A 182 -7.99 0.81 -9.98
C ASN A 182 -8.60 -0.60 -10.03
N ALA A 183 -9.19 -0.99 -8.91
CA ALA A 183 -9.74 -2.33 -8.70
C ALA A 183 -10.93 -2.65 -9.62
N ILE A 184 -11.73 -1.64 -10.00
CA ILE A 184 -12.94 -1.82 -10.83
C ILE A 184 -12.55 -2.09 -12.29
N TYR A 185 -11.55 -1.37 -12.79
CA TYR A 185 -11.10 -1.49 -14.19
C TYR A 185 -9.82 -2.32 -14.34
N GLN A 186 -9.33 -2.92 -13.24
CA GLN A 186 -8.11 -3.73 -13.21
C GLN A 186 -6.87 -3.01 -13.78
N LEU A 187 -6.76 -1.70 -13.50
CA LEU A 187 -5.66 -0.87 -13.99
C LEU A 187 -4.61 -0.66 -12.90
N LEU A 188 -3.35 -0.62 -13.32
CA LEU A 188 -2.20 -0.28 -12.49
C LEU A 188 -1.57 1.00 -13.02
N ALA A 189 -1.67 2.09 -12.27
CA ALA A 189 -1.03 3.35 -12.61
C ALA A 189 0.30 3.47 -11.86
N PHE A 190 1.38 3.79 -12.58
CA PHE A 190 2.68 4.09 -12.03
C PHE A 190 3.09 5.51 -12.38
N GLY A 191 3.33 6.33 -11.36
CA GLY A 191 3.95 7.65 -11.54
C GLY A 191 5.46 7.52 -11.59
N SER A 192 6.09 8.35 -12.43
CA SER A 192 7.54 8.35 -12.67
C SER A 192 8.18 9.67 -12.23
N THR A 193 9.44 9.64 -11.81
CA THR A 193 10.16 10.84 -11.34
C THR A 193 10.35 11.90 -12.43
N ASN A 194 10.18 11.54 -13.71
CA ASN A 194 10.21 12.46 -14.84
C ASN A 194 8.85 13.15 -15.11
N GLY A 195 7.86 12.97 -14.22
CA GLY A 195 6.53 13.56 -14.34
C GLY A 195 5.58 12.81 -15.28
N GLN A 196 5.97 11.63 -15.76
CA GLN A 196 5.09 10.78 -16.58
C GLN A 196 4.27 9.83 -15.70
N GLY A 197 3.07 9.50 -16.15
CA GLY A 197 2.23 8.43 -15.61
C GLY A 197 2.07 7.32 -16.64
N LEU A 198 2.32 6.07 -16.27
CA LEU A 198 2.10 4.91 -17.12
C LEU A 198 1.00 4.06 -16.51
N VAL A 199 -0.03 3.76 -17.30
CA VAL A 199 -1.17 2.95 -16.88
C VAL A 199 -1.12 1.62 -17.60
N TYR A 200 -1.12 0.53 -16.84
CA TYR A 200 -1.09 -0.84 -17.33
C TYR A 200 -2.40 -1.55 -17.01
N TYR A 201 -2.72 -2.56 -17.80
CA TYR A 201 -3.78 -3.53 -17.54
C TYR A 201 -3.21 -4.95 -17.61
N ILE A 202 -3.90 -5.90 -17.00
CA ILE A 202 -3.57 -7.32 -17.12
C ILE A 202 -4.22 -7.85 -18.39
N ASP A 203 -3.42 -8.29 -19.36
CA ASP A 203 -3.93 -8.91 -20.58
C ASP A 203 -4.55 -10.28 -20.27
N GLU A 204 -5.79 -10.52 -20.68
CA GLU A 204 -6.53 -11.74 -20.30
C GLU A 204 -5.94 -13.01 -20.94
N LEU A 205 -5.32 -12.88 -22.12
CA LEU A 205 -4.77 -14.03 -22.86
C LEU A 205 -3.40 -14.45 -22.32
N THR A 206 -2.53 -13.47 -22.08
CA THR A 206 -1.16 -13.72 -21.66
C THR A 206 -0.94 -13.58 -20.16
N ALA A 207 -1.90 -13.00 -19.45
CA ALA A 207 -1.76 -12.59 -18.05
C ALA A 207 -0.45 -11.82 -17.82
N SER A 208 -0.16 -10.89 -18.74
CA SER A 208 0.99 -9.99 -18.71
C SER A 208 0.53 -8.55 -18.48
N LEU A 209 1.43 -7.71 -18.00
CA LEU A 209 1.15 -6.28 -17.84
C LEU A 209 1.39 -5.56 -19.17
N GLN A 210 0.31 -5.04 -19.76
CA GLN A 210 0.34 -4.31 -21.03
C GLN A 210 0.05 -2.82 -20.80
N LEU A 211 0.77 -1.95 -21.52
CA LEU A 211 0.60 -0.51 -21.40
C LEU A 211 -0.73 -0.09 -22.07
N ALA A 212 -1.64 0.50 -21.30
CA ALA A 212 -2.88 1.09 -21.80
C ALA A 212 -2.68 2.54 -22.24
N PHE A 213 -2.15 3.37 -21.34
CA PHE A 213 -2.03 4.82 -21.56
C PHE A 213 -0.72 5.36 -20.98
N LYS A 214 -0.16 6.37 -21.67
CA LYS A 214 0.95 7.19 -21.19
C LYS A 214 0.45 8.62 -21.00
N ILE A 215 0.55 9.12 -19.78
CA ILE A 215 0.27 10.49 -19.40
C ILE A 215 1.60 11.23 -19.35
N GLN A 216 1.74 12.29 -20.13
CA GLN A 216 2.94 13.14 -20.14
C GLN A 216 2.51 14.59 -20.31
N LEU A 217 3.09 15.47 -19.51
CA LEU A 217 2.89 16.91 -19.66
C LEU A 217 3.60 17.39 -20.94
N SER A 218 2.87 18.10 -21.79
CA SER A 218 3.45 18.82 -22.93
C SER A 218 3.82 20.24 -22.50
N VAL A 219 5.01 20.69 -22.88
CA VAL A 219 5.48 22.06 -22.64
C VAL A 219 4.62 23.09 -23.40
N GLU A 220 3.95 22.68 -24.48
CA GLU A 220 3.10 23.55 -25.29
C GLU A 220 1.78 23.97 -24.60
N ASN A 221 1.38 23.27 -23.54
CA ASN A 221 0.11 23.50 -22.83
C ASN A 221 0.31 24.09 -21.42
N PHE A 222 1.48 24.66 -21.14
CA PHE A 222 1.75 25.36 -19.88
C PHE A 222 1.22 26.81 -19.98
N PRO A 223 0.40 27.30 -19.03
CA PRO A 223 -0.11 28.67 -19.04
C PRO A 223 0.99 29.73 -18.87
#